data_AF-A0A7S2I5M1-F1
#
_entry.id   AF-A0A7S2I5M1-F1
#
_cell.length_a   1.000
_cell.length_b   1.000
_cell.length_c   1.000
_cell.angle_alpha   90.00
_cell.angle_beta   90.00
_cell.angle_gamma   90.00
#
_symmetry.space_group_name_H-M   'P 1'
#
loop_
_entity.id
_entity.type
_entity.pdbx_description
1 polymer ?
#
loop_
_entity_poly.entity_id
_entity_poly.type
_entity_poly.pdbx_seq_one_letter_code
_entity_poly.pdbx_strand_id
1 'polypeptide(L)'
;LTDNSSSDPIEATLAKTYKSADHLTSLIKHSTSLRLALRASINIAEDLSTRHSDLLRHSGELSSAAERLQAEEEMLTNHAEEIGMPLKHYDAVDRIGILVGVLFKDGGRTVVRGLAKLKVDSEDFEDVLGEIDDAVDFFGNESGGKEVLERSGGKDAQHSSGSLEYYRRAVVLQDAALFLIQEAVVDRIKQTSSDVQAALNIPRVPIAADKLEASLVYTRFHGISSRSNKLLTIVRKCLDRSESYGELLTLCRNTYCGARETLLRNTVRAHMDKLKDQHGLVGMTRLASVFLIRLCTVETALYLDFFGDKEKRQQSQKQLSDVSDSSNGTETTKNESKKKTAPAAATLASQVLSEDGTYYDAEFQSLLGTLSSALHRTVRRGLVSVADLDTL
;
A
#
# COMPACT_ATOMS: atom_id res chain seq x y z
N LEU A 1 -61.50 39.56 110.55
CA LEU A 1 -60.93 40.81 111.10
C LEU A 1 -59.44 40.83 110.78
N THR A 2 -59.13 41.42 109.63
CA THR A 2 -58.11 42.46 109.42
C THR A 2 -56.78 42.38 110.17
N ASP A 3 -55.72 42.36 109.36
CA ASP A 3 -54.51 43.19 109.45
C ASP A 3 -53.59 43.03 110.68
N ASN A 4 -52.26 43.08 110.58
CA ASN A 4 -51.45 43.74 109.59
C ASN A 4 -49.99 43.25 109.67
N SER A 5 -49.36 43.19 108.49
CA SER A 5 -47.97 43.54 108.21
C SER A 5 -46.96 43.70 109.37
N SER A 6 -45.97 42.82 109.37
CA SER A 6 -44.57 43.25 109.16
C SER A 6 -43.84 42.08 108.52
N SER A 7 -44.16 41.84 107.24
CA SER A 7 -43.23 41.18 106.33
C SER A 7 -41.97 42.04 106.37
N ASP A 8 -40.98 41.62 107.15
CA ASP A 8 -39.74 42.35 107.31
C ASP A 8 -39.19 42.61 105.90
N PRO A 9 -39.05 43.88 105.47
CA PRO A 9 -38.47 44.19 104.17
C PRO A 9 -37.09 43.54 104.02
N ILE A 10 -36.46 43.23 105.16
CA ILE A 10 -35.22 42.48 105.30
C ILE A 10 -35.38 41.03 104.82
N GLU A 11 -36.41 40.27 105.22
CA GLU A 11 -36.55 38.84 104.89
C GLU A 11 -36.92 38.62 103.41
N ALA A 12 -37.79 39.47 102.85
CA ALA A 12 -38.08 39.47 101.41
C ALA A 12 -36.85 39.89 100.56
N THR A 13 -36.07 40.84 101.04
CA THR A 13 -34.80 41.24 100.40
C THR A 13 -33.74 40.16 100.54
N LEU A 14 -33.72 39.43 101.66
CA LEU A 14 -32.82 38.32 101.93
C LEU A 14 -33.16 37.12 101.02
N ALA A 15 -34.42 36.74 100.88
CA ALA A 15 -34.84 35.71 99.92
C ALA A 15 -34.55 36.10 98.46
N LYS A 16 -34.70 37.39 98.10
CA LYS A 16 -34.36 37.91 96.77
C LYS A 16 -32.85 37.92 96.51
N THR A 17 -32.05 38.26 97.53
CA THR A 17 -30.58 38.23 97.45
C THR A 17 -30.05 36.80 97.40
N TYR A 18 -30.62 35.85 98.16
CA TYR A 18 -30.31 34.42 98.05
C TYR A 18 -30.63 33.86 96.66
N LYS A 19 -31.82 34.12 96.12
CA LYS A 19 -32.15 33.73 94.73
C LYS A 19 -31.22 34.35 93.69
N SER A 20 -30.81 35.61 93.90
CA SER A 20 -29.84 36.27 93.02
C SER A 20 -28.44 35.68 93.16
N ALA A 21 -28.01 35.31 94.38
CA ALA A 21 -26.74 34.65 94.65
C ALA A 21 -26.68 33.23 94.08
N ASP A 22 -27.77 32.46 94.18
CA ASP A 22 -27.91 31.15 93.55
C ASP A 22 -27.90 31.25 92.03
N HIS A 23 -28.59 32.26 91.47
CA HIS A 23 -28.56 32.53 90.04
C HIS A 23 -27.15 32.92 89.56
N LEU A 24 -26.45 33.80 90.29
CA LEU A 24 -25.06 34.16 90.00
C LEU A 24 -24.13 32.94 90.11
N THR A 25 -24.32 32.08 91.11
CA THR A 25 -23.54 30.84 91.27
C THR A 25 -23.79 29.87 90.11
N SER A 26 -25.04 29.74 89.65
CA SER A 26 -25.39 28.96 88.46
C SER A 26 -24.76 29.55 87.20
N LEU A 27 -24.82 30.87 87.01
CA LEU A 27 -24.18 31.56 85.89
C LEU A 27 -22.65 31.40 85.91
N ILE A 28 -22.02 31.45 87.07
CA ILE A 28 -20.58 31.19 87.22
C ILE A 28 -20.26 29.73 86.86
N LYS A 29 -21.07 28.75 87.26
CA LYS A 29 -20.93 27.34 86.86
C LYS A 29 -21.09 27.16 85.35
N HIS A 30 -22.09 27.79 84.74
CA HIS A 30 -22.26 27.77 83.29
C HIS A 30 -21.11 28.46 82.55
N SER A 31 -20.64 29.61 83.04
CA SER A 31 -19.50 30.34 82.47
C SER A 31 -18.20 29.54 82.56
N THR A 32 -17.95 28.87 83.68
CA THR A 32 -16.77 28.01 83.85
C THR A 32 -16.85 26.76 82.96
N SER A 33 -18.02 26.13 82.86
CA SER A 33 -18.27 25.02 81.92
C SER A 33 -18.07 25.45 80.47
N LEU A 34 -18.62 26.60 80.06
CA LEU A 34 -18.44 27.18 78.74
C LEU A 34 -16.97 27.46 78.44
N ARG A 35 -16.22 28.02 79.41
CA ARG A 35 -14.79 28.29 79.25
C ARG A 35 -13.98 26.99 79.08
N LEU A 36 -14.34 25.93 79.79
CA LEU A 36 -13.71 24.61 79.62
C LEU A 36 -14.04 24.01 78.25
N ALA A 37 -15.29 24.10 77.81
CA ALA A 37 -15.71 23.66 76.48
C ALA A 37 -14.99 24.43 75.37
N LEU A 38 -14.88 25.77 75.49
CA LEU A 38 -14.15 26.59 74.53
C LEU A 38 -12.65 26.24 74.47
N ARG A 39 -12.02 25.96 75.62
CA ARG A 39 -10.63 25.48 75.65
C ARG A 39 -10.48 24.11 74.98
N ALA A 40 -11.41 23.19 75.23
CA ALA A 40 -11.41 21.90 74.55
C ALA A 40 -11.57 22.06 73.03
N SER A 41 -12.47 22.96 72.58
CA SER A 41 -12.65 23.27 71.16
C SER A 41 -11.41 23.90 70.52
N ILE A 42 -10.69 24.77 71.23
CA ILE A 42 -9.43 25.36 70.74
C ILE A 42 -8.37 24.27 70.58
N ASN A 43 -8.21 23.39 71.57
CA ASN A 43 -7.25 22.28 71.48
C ASN A 43 -7.57 21.34 70.31
N ILE A 44 -8.85 21.06 70.07
CA ILE A 44 -9.29 20.25 68.92
C ILE A 44 -9.00 20.98 67.60
N ALA A 45 -9.20 22.29 67.54
CA ALA A 45 -8.91 23.08 66.34
C ALA A 45 -7.40 23.11 66.03
N GLU A 46 -6.55 23.21 67.06
CA GLU A 46 -5.09 23.13 66.92
C GLU A 46 -4.65 21.73 66.45
N ASP A 47 -5.17 20.66 67.06
CA ASP A 47 -4.91 19.27 66.63
C ASP A 47 -5.39 19.02 65.18
N LEU A 48 -6.56 19.54 64.81
CA LEU A 48 -7.05 19.46 63.42
C LEU A 48 -6.14 20.22 62.46
N SER A 49 -5.67 21.41 62.83
CA SER A 49 -4.78 22.22 62.00
C SER A 49 -3.43 21.54 61.78
N THR A 50 -2.85 20.94 62.82
CA THR A 50 -1.59 20.19 62.70
C THR A 50 -1.75 18.98 61.79
N ARG A 51 -2.78 18.16 61.98
CA ARG A 51 -3.07 17.02 61.09
C ARG A 51 -3.34 17.45 59.66
N HIS A 52 -4.03 18.57 59.44
CA HIS A 52 -4.27 19.07 58.10
C HIS A 52 -2.96 19.51 57.43
N SER A 53 -2.04 20.14 58.17
CA SER A 53 -0.72 20.51 57.66
C SER A 53 0.14 19.29 57.32
N ASP A 54 0.10 18.24 58.15
CA ASP A 54 0.80 16.99 57.88
C ASP A 54 0.22 16.28 56.65
N LEU A 55 -1.10 16.26 56.51
CA LEU A 55 -1.79 15.69 55.34
C LEU A 55 -1.42 16.45 54.06
N LEU A 56 -1.40 17.79 54.10
CA LEU A 56 -0.96 18.59 52.94
C LEU A 56 0.48 18.29 52.57
N ARG A 57 1.38 18.12 53.55
CA ARG A 57 2.77 17.75 53.27
C ARG A 57 2.85 16.36 52.63
N HIS A 58 2.18 15.38 53.19
CA HIS A 58 2.13 14.02 52.63
C HIS A 58 1.47 13.97 51.25
N SER A 59 0.41 14.75 51.03
CA SER A 59 -0.24 14.87 49.71
C SER A 59 0.71 15.51 48.68
N GLY A 60 1.47 16.53 49.07
CA GLY A 60 2.48 17.15 48.22
C GLY A 60 3.64 16.20 47.89
N GLU A 61 4.14 15.47 48.89
CA GLU A 61 5.15 14.43 48.71
C GLU A 61 4.65 13.33 47.76
N LEU A 62 3.42 12.86 47.95
CA LEU A 62 2.79 11.85 47.09
C LEU A 62 2.58 12.35 45.66
N SER A 63 2.14 13.60 45.48
CA SER A 63 2.01 14.21 44.15
C SER A 63 3.36 14.29 43.44
N SER A 64 4.41 14.71 44.16
CA SER A 64 5.77 14.77 43.59
C SER A 64 6.32 13.37 43.24
N ALA A 65 5.96 12.35 44.02
CA ALA A 65 6.34 10.98 43.72
C ALA A 65 5.57 10.44 42.51
N ALA A 66 4.29 10.77 42.39
CA ALA A 66 3.47 10.40 41.23
C ALA A 66 3.99 11.04 39.93
N GLU A 67 4.36 12.33 39.97
CA GLU A 67 4.96 13.01 38.80
C GLU A 67 6.29 12.37 38.38
N ARG A 68 7.15 11.98 39.33
CA ARG A 68 8.39 11.27 39.03
C ARG A 68 8.13 9.90 38.40
N LEU A 69 7.19 9.14 38.96
CA LEU A 69 6.83 7.82 38.41
C LEU A 69 6.26 7.94 37.00
N GLN A 70 5.44 8.96 36.73
CA GLN A 70 4.91 9.21 35.40
C GLN A 70 6.01 9.57 34.39
N ALA A 71 6.98 10.40 34.80
CA ALA A 71 8.13 10.72 33.96
C ALA A 71 9.04 9.50 33.70
N GLU A 72 9.24 8.64 34.70
CA GLU A 72 9.97 7.39 34.55
C GLU A 72 9.22 6.40 33.62
N GLU A 73 7.90 6.29 33.74
CA GLU A 73 7.07 5.48 32.85
C GLU A 73 7.19 5.95 31.39
N GLU A 74 7.11 7.26 31.14
CA GLU A 74 7.30 7.83 29.80
C GLU A 74 8.70 7.53 29.25
N MET A 75 9.74 7.73 30.06
CA MET A 75 11.12 7.40 29.67
C MET A 75 11.29 5.91 29.34
N LEU A 76 10.74 5.02 30.17
CA LEU A 76 10.82 3.57 29.95
C LEU A 76 10.03 3.14 28.72
N THR A 77 8.88 3.76 28.47
CA THR A 77 8.07 3.48 27.27
C THR A 77 8.82 3.87 26.02
N ASN A 78 9.40 5.08 25.99
CA ASN A 78 10.23 5.54 24.88
C ASN A 78 11.43 4.61 24.66
N HIS A 79 12.11 4.19 25.74
CA HIS A 79 13.24 3.28 25.62
C HIS A 79 12.84 1.87 25.14
N ALA A 80 11.67 1.38 25.54
CA ALA A 80 11.12 0.12 25.06
C ALA A 80 10.77 0.18 23.56
N GLU A 81 10.25 1.31 23.08
CA GLU A 81 9.99 1.55 21.66
C GLU A 81 11.29 1.66 20.84
N GLU A 82 12.29 2.38 21.34
CA GLU A 82 13.62 2.51 20.71
C GLU A 82 14.28 1.15 20.51
N ILE A 83 14.14 0.23 21.47
CA ILE A 83 14.66 -1.13 21.38
C ILE A 83 13.76 -2.01 20.52
N GLY A 84 12.43 -1.90 20.69
CA GLY A 84 11.45 -2.75 20.04
C GLY A 84 11.39 -2.60 18.51
N MET A 85 11.59 -1.37 18.01
CA MET A 85 11.53 -1.08 16.58
C MET A 85 12.57 -1.86 15.76
N PRO A 86 13.88 -1.82 16.08
CA PRO A 86 14.87 -2.67 15.42
C PRO A 86 14.57 -4.17 15.54
N LEU A 87 14.21 -4.63 16.74
CA LEU A 87 13.92 -6.05 17.04
C LEU A 87 12.81 -6.61 16.14
N LYS A 88 11.78 -5.81 15.84
CA LYS A 88 10.71 -6.17 14.92
C LYS A 88 11.23 -6.56 13.53
N HIS A 89 12.21 -5.83 12.99
CA HIS A 89 12.77 -6.11 11.68
C HIS A 89 13.66 -7.37 11.68
N TYR A 90 14.39 -7.62 12.77
CA TYR A 90 15.14 -8.87 12.95
C TYR A 90 14.20 -10.09 12.98
N ASP A 91 13.14 -10.03 13.79
CA ASP A 91 12.14 -11.08 13.90
C ASP A 91 11.37 -11.29 12.59
N ALA A 92 11.11 -10.22 11.85
CA ALA A 92 10.49 -10.28 10.52
C ALA A 92 11.35 -11.09 9.54
N VAL A 93 12.64 -10.76 9.39
CA VAL A 93 13.55 -11.46 8.47
C VAL A 93 13.61 -12.96 8.79
N ASP A 94 13.72 -13.33 10.07
CA ASP A 94 13.85 -14.73 10.46
C ASP A 94 12.53 -15.52 10.29
N ARG A 95 11.37 -14.88 10.56
CA ARG A 95 10.05 -15.49 10.31
C ARG A 95 9.75 -15.66 8.82
N ILE A 96 10.00 -14.61 8.02
CA ILE A 96 9.60 -14.53 6.62
C ILE A 96 10.41 -15.50 5.75
N GLY A 97 11.66 -15.80 6.12
CA GLY A 97 12.50 -16.76 5.39
C GLY A 97 11.78 -18.06 5.07
N ILE A 98 11.12 -18.66 6.06
CA ILE A 98 10.39 -19.93 5.87
C ILE A 98 9.18 -19.76 4.95
N LEU A 99 8.52 -18.61 4.96
CA LEU A 99 7.34 -18.32 4.14
C LEU A 99 7.71 -18.24 2.66
N VAL A 100 8.79 -17.53 2.34
CA VAL A 100 9.29 -17.33 0.97
C VAL A 100 10.16 -18.51 0.50
N GLY A 101 10.39 -19.50 1.37
CA GLY A 101 11.14 -20.72 1.01
C GLY A 101 12.66 -20.52 1.05
N VAL A 102 13.16 -19.56 1.81
CA VAL A 102 14.58 -19.30 2.01
C VAL A 102 15.01 -19.80 3.40
N LEU A 103 16.01 -20.67 3.43
CA LEU A 103 16.63 -21.13 4.67
C LEU A 103 18.08 -20.62 4.75
N PHE A 104 18.36 -19.87 5.81
CA PHE A 104 19.70 -19.42 6.15
C PHE A 104 20.40 -20.48 7.00
N LYS A 105 21.49 -21.05 6.51
CA LYS A 105 22.36 -22.00 7.22
C LYS A 105 23.69 -21.33 7.58
N ASP A 106 24.39 -21.92 8.55
CA ASP A 106 25.71 -21.47 9.03
C ASP A 106 25.79 -19.97 9.37
N GLY A 107 24.77 -19.46 10.08
CA GLY A 107 24.70 -18.04 10.44
C GLY A 107 24.37 -17.10 9.28
N GLY A 108 23.82 -17.60 8.17
CA GLY A 108 23.48 -16.80 6.98
C GLY A 108 24.55 -16.78 5.89
N ARG A 109 25.61 -17.58 6.04
CA ARG A 109 26.64 -17.75 5.00
C ARG A 109 26.17 -18.61 3.83
N THR A 110 25.26 -19.55 4.10
CA THR A 110 24.72 -20.45 3.09
C THR A 110 23.21 -20.22 2.97
N VAL A 111 22.77 -19.86 1.77
CA VAL A 111 21.35 -19.64 1.45
C VAL A 111 20.84 -20.86 0.69
N VAL A 112 19.83 -21.54 1.23
CA VAL A 112 19.18 -22.66 0.56
C VAL A 112 17.76 -22.24 0.18
N ARG A 113 17.45 -22.27 -1.13
CA ARG A 113 16.09 -22.06 -1.64
C ARG A 113 15.35 -23.40 -1.67
N GLY A 114 14.23 -23.47 -0.99
CA GLY A 114 13.29 -24.58 -0.95
C GLY A 114 11.93 -24.17 -1.52
N LEU A 115 10.90 -24.98 -1.24
CA LEU A 115 9.53 -24.68 -1.65
C LEU A 115 8.94 -23.58 -0.77
N ALA A 116 8.51 -22.49 -1.40
CA ALA A 116 7.77 -21.43 -0.71
C ALA A 116 6.43 -21.95 -0.19
N LYS A 117 6.09 -21.58 1.05
CA LYS A 117 4.77 -21.87 1.64
C LYS A 117 3.74 -20.81 1.27
N LEU A 118 4.22 -19.59 1.02
CA LEU A 118 3.42 -18.45 0.65
C LEU A 118 2.95 -18.57 -0.81
N LYS A 119 1.66 -18.33 -1.04
CA LYS A 119 1.09 -18.29 -2.39
C LYS A 119 1.11 -16.86 -2.89
N VAL A 120 1.62 -16.65 -4.10
CA VAL A 120 1.72 -15.30 -4.68
C VAL A 120 0.35 -14.64 -4.91
N ASP A 121 -0.71 -15.44 -5.07
CA ASP A 121 -2.07 -14.93 -5.27
C ASP A 121 -2.82 -14.65 -3.94
N SER A 122 -2.24 -14.91 -2.76
CA SER A 122 -2.89 -14.60 -1.49
C SER A 122 -2.78 -13.11 -1.16
N GLU A 123 -3.77 -12.57 -0.46
CA GLU A 123 -3.78 -11.17 0.01
C GLU A 123 -2.60 -10.90 0.95
N ASP A 124 -2.24 -11.90 1.78
CA ASP A 124 -1.10 -11.86 2.70
C ASP A 124 0.27 -11.64 2.01
N PHE A 125 0.37 -11.84 0.68
CA PHE A 125 1.64 -11.68 -0.02
C PHE A 125 2.07 -10.21 -0.12
N GLU A 126 1.13 -9.28 -0.30
CA GLU A 126 1.44 -7.83 -0.35
C GLU A 126 1.98 -7.36 1.00
N ASP A 127 1.39 -7.83 2.10
CA ASP A 127 1.84 -7.51 3.46
C ASP A 127 3.23 -8.08 3.75
N VAL A 128 3.48 -9.35 3.39
CA VAL A 128 4.81 -9.98 3.58
C VAL A 128 5.88 -9.28 2.73
N LEU A 129 5.57 -8.89 1.49
CA LEU A 129 6.51 -8.15 0.66
C LEU A 129 6.79 -6.76 1.24
N GLY A 130 5.77 -6.08 1.78
CA GLY A 130 5.92 -4.82 2.50
C GLY A 130 6.84 -4.97 3.72
N GLU A 131 6.65 -6.00 4.55
CA GLU A 131 7.54 -6.28 5.69
C GLU A 131 9.00 -6.53 5.25
N ILE A 132 9.21 -7.19 4.10
CA ILE A 132 10.56 -7.40 3.54
C ILE A 132 11.16 -6.07 3.08
N ASP A 133 10.42 -5.28 2.31
CA ASP A 133 10.90 -3.99 1.81
C ASP A 133 11.25 -3.04 2.96
N ASP A 134 10.38 -2.97 3.97
CA ASP A 134 10.62 -2.14 5.16
C ASP A 134 11.85 -2.61 5.93
N ALA A 135 12.12 -3.93 5.99
CA ALA A 135 13.34 -4.46 6.57
C ALA A 135 14.58 -4.13 5.72
N VAL A 136 14.49 -4.18 4.39
CA VAL A 136 15.58 -3.78 3.47
C VAL A 136 15.91 -2.29 3.68
N ASP A 137 14.89 -1.44 3.76
CA ASP A 137 15.05 0.00 3.98
C ASP A 137 15.63 0.30 5.37
N PHE A 138 15.14 -0.36 6.42
CA PHE A 138 15.65 -0.22 7.78
C PHE A 138 17.13 -0.61 7.87
N PHE A 139 17.48 -1.82 7.43
CA PHE A 139 18.86 -2.30 7.53
C PHE A 139 19.79 -1.57 6.55
N GLY A 140 19.27 -1.09 5.43
CA GLY A 140 20.01 -0.33 4.42
C GLY A 140 20.35 1.09 4.87
N ASN A 141 19.34 1.83 5.32
CA ASN A 141 19.42 3.28 5.58
C ASN A 141 19.64 3.61 7.06
N GLU A 142 18.85 3.04 7.97
CA GLU A 142 18.91 3.38 9.41
C GLU A 142 20.05 2.65 10.13
N SER A 143 20.31 1.39 9.73
CA SER A 143 21.37 0.57 10.34
C SER A 143 22.72 0.69 9.62
N GLY A 144 22.80 1.46 8.53
CA GLY A 144 24.02 1.70 7.75
C GLY A 144 24.57 0.47 7.00
N GLY A 145 23.79 -0.61 6.87
CA GLY A 145 24.23 -1.87 6.26
C GLY A 145 24.60 -1.72 4.78
N LYS A 146 23.91 -0.84 4.05
CA LYS A 146 24.17 -0.59 2.62
C LYS A 146 25.52 0.08 2.39
N GLU A 147 25.84 1.13 3.15
CA GLU A 147 27.13 1.83 3.06
C GLU A 147 28.31 0.91 3.40
N VAL A 148 28.15 0.04 4.41
CA VAL A 148 29.17 -0.92 4.80
C VAL A 148 29.36 -1.97 3.71
N LEU A 149 28.29 -2.43 3.05
CA LEU A 149 28.38 -3.39 1.95
C LEU A 149 29.12 -2.81 0.73
N GLU A 150 28.82 -1.57 0.36
CA GLU A 150 29.42 -0.88 -0.79
C GLU A 150 30.90 -0.54 -0.56
N ARG A 151 31.28 -0.19 0.68
CA ARG A 151 32.69 0.12 1.04
C ARG A 151 33.55 -1.13 1.24
N SER A 152 32.97 -2.23 1.71
CA SER A 152 33.70 -3.45 2.09
C SER A 152 33.94 -4.39 0.91
N GLY A 153 34.42 -3.87 -0.22
CA GLY A 153 34.77 -4.62 -1.43
C GLY A 153 35.75 -5.78 -1.18
N GLY A 154 35.23 -6.90 -0.72
CA GLY A 154 35.69 -8.25 -1.05
C GLY A 154 36.55 -9.03 -0.07
N LYS A 155 37.21 -8.49 0.98
CA LYS A 155 38.22 -9.31 1.70
C LYS A 155 38.28 -9.30 3.23
N ASP A 156 37.78 -8.29 3.95
CA ASP A 156 37.93 -8.22 5.42
C ASP A 156 36.59 -8.20 6.19
N ALA A 157 35.60 -8.97 5.74
CA ALA A 157 34.29 -9.08 6.41
C ALA A 157 34.27 -10.16 7.51
N GLN A 158 35.36 -10.30 8.28
CA GLN A 158 35.46 -11.35 9.30
C GLN A 158 34.82 -10.95 10.65
N HIS A 159 34.41 -9.68 10.77
CA HIS A 159 33.49 -9.17 11.80
C HIS A 159 32.39 -8.35 11.12
N SER A 160 31.48 -9.00 10.41
CA SER A 160 30.24 -8.36 9.93
C SER A 160 29.43 -7.92 11.14
N SER A 161 29.17 -6.61 11.26
CA SER A 161 28.11 -6.11 12.14
C SER A 161 26.84 -6.91 11.89
N GLY A 162 26.11 -7.30 12.94
CA GLY A 162 24.85 -8.05 12.80
C GLY A 162 23.88 -7.38 11.83
N SER A 163 23.86 -6.05 11.80
CA SER A 163 23.07 -5.26 10.85
C SER A 163 23.40 -5.54 9.37
N LEU A 164 24.68 -5.73 9.03
CA LEU A 164 25.09 -6.06 7.66
C LEU A 164 24.63 -7.45 7.23
N GLU A 165 24.64 -8.41 8.15
CA GLU A 165 24.17 -9.77 7.86
C GLU A 165 22.66 -9.77 7.62
N TYR A 166 21.89 -9.09 8.48
CA TYR A 166 20.45 -8.98 8.32
C TYR A 166 20.04 -8.16 7.10
N TYR A 167 20.82 -7.13 6.72
CA TYR A 167 20.64 -6.45 5.43
C TYR A 167 20.75 -7.43 4.26
N ARG A 168 21.83 -8.24 4.22
CA ARG A 168 22.01 -9.25 3.16
C ARG A 168 20.88 -10.27 3.14
N ARG A 169 20.43 -10.72 4.31
CA ARG A 169 19.28 -11.64 4.41
C ARG A 169 18.01 -11.00 3.87
N ALA A 170 17.70 -9.76 4.26
CA ALA A 170 16.53 -9.03 3.78
C ALA A 170 16.52 -8.88 2.25
N VAL A 171 17.67 -8.51 1.65
CA VAL A 171 17.81 -8.43 0.18
C VAL A 171 17.58 -9.80 -0.48
N VAL A 172 18.14 -10.88 0.08
CA VAL A 172 17.92 -12.24 -0.42
C VAL A 172 16.45 -12.65 -0.33
N LEU A 173 15.73 -12.23 0.72
CA LEU A 173 14.29 -12.46 0.86
C LEU A 173 13.50 -11.66 -0.18
N GLN A 174 13.88 -10.41 -0.43
CA GLN A 174 13.29 -9.58 -1.47
C GLN A 174 13.45 -10.26 -2.84
N ASP A 175 14.68 -10.64 -3.20
CA ASP A 175 14.94 -11.35 -4.45
C ASP A 175 14.15 -12.66 -4.59
N ALA A 176 14.00 -13.40 -3.48
CA ALA A 176 13.22 -14.64 -3.48
C ALA A 176 11.72 -14.36 -3.65
N ALA A 177 11.17 -13.33 -3.00
CA ALA A 177 9.77 -12.94 -3.16
C ALA A 177 9.50 -12.43 -4.59
N LEU A 178 10.39 -11.62 -5.14
CA LEU A 178 10.32 -11.16 -6.53
C LEU A 178 10.39 -12.32 -7.51
N PHE A 179 11.24 -13.31 -7.25
CA PHE A 179 11.31 -14.53 -8.07
C PHE A 179 9.98 -15.29 -8.08
N LEU A 180 9.24 -15.34 -6.96
CA LEU A 180 7.92 -15.97 -6.95
C LEU A 180 6.91 -15.22 -7.83
N ILE A 181 6.92 -13.88 -7.80
CA ILE A 181 6.09 -13.06 -8.71
C ILE A 181 6.49 -13.33 -10.16
N GLN A 182 7.79 -13.34 -10.43
CA GLN A 182 8.35 -13.60 -11.74
C GLN A 182 7.87 -14.93 -12.29
N GLU A 183 8.09 -16.02 -11.55
CA GLU A 183 7.70 -17.38 -11.92
C GLU A 183 6.19 -17.44 -12.18
N ALA A 184 5.38 -16.89 -11.26
CA ALA A 184 3.93 -16.88 -11.41
C ALA A 184 3.45 -16.17 -12.69
N VAL A 185 4.01 -15.01 -13.05
CA VAL A 185 3.59 -14.26 -14.25
C VAL A 185 4.16 -14.88 -15.53
N VAL A 186 5.46 -15.20 -15.54
CA VAL A 186 6.16 -15.77 -16.68
C VAL A 186 5.57 -17.13 -17.06
N ASP A 187 5.31 -17.99 -16.08
CA ASP A 187 4.76 -19.33 -16.33
C ASP A 187 3.32 -19.26 -16.82
N ARG A 188 2.49 -18.35 -16.29
CA ARG A 188 1.14 -18.12 -16.84
C ARG A 188 1.19 -17.75 -18.31
N ILE A 189 2.08 -16.85 -18.69
CA ILE A 189 2.23 -16.40 -20.09
C ILE A 189 2.74 -17.55 -20.96
N LYS A 190 3.80 -18.25 -20.55
CA LYS A 190 4.38 -19.37 -21.30
C LYS A 190 3.42 -20.54 -21.45
N GLN A 191 2.77 -20.95 -20.36
CA GLN A 191 1.80 -22.03 -20.38
C GLN A 191 0.61 -21.69 -21.28
N THR A 192 0.06 -20.48 -21.15
CA THR A 192 -1.05 -20.03 -22.00
C THR A 192 -0.65 -19.99 -23.47
N SER A 193 0.56 -19.54 -23.77
CA SER A 193 1.09 -19.55 -25.14
C SER A 193 1.20 -20.99 -25.70
N SER A 194 1.76 -21.91 -24.92
CA SER A 194 1.87 -23.32 -25.28
C SER A 194 0.49 -23.97 -25.51
N ASP A 195 -0.45 -23.74 -24.60
CA ASP A 195 -1.81 -24.29 -24.69
C ASP A 195 -2.54 -23.77 -25.94
N VAL A 196 -2.39 -22.48 -26.25
CA VAL A 196 -2.97 -21.89 -27.46
C VAL A 196 -2.31 -22.45 -28.72
N GLN A 197 -0.98 -22.62 -28.74
CA GLN A 197 -0.28 -23.23 -29.87
C GLN A 197 -0.74 -24.66 -30.12
N ALA A 198 -0.88 -25.45 -29.05
CA ALA A 198 -1.35 -26.82 -29.12
C ALA A 198 -2.81 -26.90 -29.60
N ALA A 199 -3.71 -26.08 -29.05
CA ALA A 199 -5.13 -26.09 -29.39
C ALA A 199 -5.41 -25.63 -30.83
N LEU A 200 -4.63 -24.69 -31.35
CA LEU A 200 -4.80 -24.13 -32.69
C LEU A 200 -3.84 -24.70 -33.73
N ASN A 201 -2.97 -25.63 -33.35
CA ASN A 201 -1.91 -26.21 -34.21
C ASN A 201 -0.99 -25.15 -34.86
N ILE A 202 -0.67 -24.07 -34.15
CA ILE A 202 0.30 -23.06 -34.57
C ILE A 202 1.70 -23.64 -34.30
N PRO A 203 2.65 -23.63 -35.24
CA PRO A 203 2.74 -22.78 -36.44
C PRO A 203 2.22 -23.40 -37.75
N ARG A 204 1.69 -24.63 -37.73
CA ARG A 204 1.37 -25.40 -38.95
C ARG A 204 0.19 -24.82 -39.72
N VAL A 205 -0.82 -24.32 -39.02
CA VAL A 205 -2.01 -23.72 -39.65
C VAL A 205 -2.14 -22.26 -39.18
N PRO A 206 -1.95 -21.27 -40.07
CA PRO A 206 -2.18 -19.87 -39.72
C PRO A 206 -3.67 -19.62 -39.47
N ILE A 207 -3.97 -18.76 -38.50
CA ILE A 207 -5.35 -18.40 -38.18
C ILE A 207 -5.90 -17.49 -39.28
N ALA A 208 -7.15 -17.69 -39.68
CA ALA A 208 -7.80 -16.77 -40.61
C ALA A 208 -7.99 -15.38 -39.94
N ALA A 209 -7.57 -14.31 -40.62
CA ALA A 209 -7.52 -12.97 -40.05
C ALA A 209 -8.87 -12.43 -39.56
N ASP A 210 -9.96 -12.84 -40.21
CA ASP A 210 -11.35 -12.52 -39.83
C ASP A 210 -11.75 -13.14 -38.48
N LYS A 211 -11.09 -14.22 -38.06
CA LYS A 211 -11.38 -14.95 -36.81
C LYS A 211 -10.36 -14.68 -35.71
N LEU A 212 -9.32 -13.90 -36.00
CA LEU A 212 -8.18 -13.73 -35.10
C LEU A 212 -8.59 -13.10 -33.77
N GLU A 213 -9.42 -12.05 -33.78
CA GLU A 213 -9.85 -11.34 -32.56
C GLU A 213 -10.72 -12.19 -31.63
N ALA A 214 -11.59 -13.02 -32.21
CA ALA A 214 -12.46 -13.93 -31.47
C ALA A 214 -11.76 -15.27 -31.14
N SER A 215 -10.50 -15.46 -31.55
CA SER A 215 -9.79 -16.72 -31.37
C SER A 215 -9.33 -16.93 -29.93
N LEU A 216 -8.90 -18.17 -29.65
CA LEU A 216 -8.28 -18.53 -28.38
C LEU A 216 -7.04 -17.67 -28.04
N VAL A 217 -6.40 -17.06 -29.04
CA VAL A 217 -5.21 -16.21 -28.87
C VAL A 217 -5.48 -15.00 -27.98
N TYR A 218 -6.66 -14.37 -28.07
CA TYR A 218 -7.00 -13.22 -27.22
C TYR A 218 -7.80 -13.62 -25.99
N THR A 219 -8.78 -14.51 -26.14
CA THR A 219 -9.69 -14.88 -25.04
C THR A 219 -8.94 -15.55 -23.88
N ARG A 220 -7.97 -16.43 -24.15
CA ARG A 220 -7.16 -17.06 -23.10
C ARG A 220 -6.24 -16.07 -22.39
N PHE A 221 -5.62 -15.16 -23.14
CA PHE A 221 -4.76 -14.13 -22.56
C PHE A 221 -5.54 -13.12 -21.72
N HIS A 222 -6.77 -12.74 -22.10
CA HIS A 222 -7.65 -11.95 -21.23
C HIS A 222 -7.99 -12.70 -19.93
N GLY A 223 -8.16 -14.03 -19.99
CA GLY A 223 -8.45 -14.84 -18.80
C GLY A 223 -7.33 -14.83 -17.75
N ILE A 224 -6.08 -14.60 -18.15
CA ILE A 224 -4.93 -14.52 -17.23
C ILE A 224 -4.46 -13.08 -16.94
N SER A 225 -4.92 -12.09 -17.73
CA SER A 225 -4.49 -10.70 -17.59
C SER A 225 -4.84 -10.13 -16.23
N SER A 226 -6.07 -10.35 -15.74
CA SER A 226 -6.54 -9.80 -14.46
C SER A 226 -5.68 -10.26 -13.27
N ARG A 227 -5.34 -11.56 -13.21
CA ARG A 227 -4.50 -12.11 -12.13
C ARG A 227 -3.06 -11.64 -12.24
N SER A 228 -2.51 -11.56 -13.44
CA SER A 228 -1.13 -11.11 -13.67
C SER A 228 -0.99 -9.60 -13.39
N ASN A 229 -2.00 -8.81 -13.78
CA ASN A 229 -2.02 -7.37 -13.53
C ASN A 229 -2.05 -7.02 -12.05
N LYS A 230 -2.77 -7.79 -11.22
CA LYS A 230 -2.74 -7.61 -9.75
C LYS A 230 -1.31 -7.66 -9.20
N LEU A 231 -0.55 -8.69 -9.55
CA LEU A 231 0.84 -8.85 -9.13
C LEU A 231 1.74 -7.74 -9.70
N LEU A 232 1.56 -7.40 -10.98
CA LEU A 232 2.32 -6.34 -11.61
C LEU A 232 1.98 -4.95 -11.06
N THR A 233 0.79 -4.74 -10.48
CA THR A 233 0.45 -3.51 -9.78
C THR A 233 1.27 -3.37 -8.51
N ILE A 234 1.44 -4.45 -7.73
CA ILE A 234 2.30 -4.45 -6.54
C ILE A 234 3.72 -4.06 -6.93
N VAL A 235 4.28 -4.71 -7.96
CA VAL A 235 5.61 -4.39 -8.49
C VAL A 235 5.73 -2.92 -8.92
N ARG A 236 4.69 -2.36 -9.57
CA ARG A 236 4.69 -0.95 -9.99
C ARG A 236 4.68 0.03 -8.82
N LYS A 237 3.95 -0.27 -7.73
CA LYS A 237 3.93 0.57 -6.52
C LYS A 237 5.30 0.66 -5.85
N CYS A 238 6.12 -0.40 -5.97
CA CYS A 238 7.43 -0.50 -5.32
C CYS A 238 8.61 -0.13 -6.24
N LEU A 239 8.38 0.43 -7.44
CA LEU A 239 9.45 0.75 -8.40
C LEU A 239 10.51 1.72 -7.84
N ASP A 240 10.12 2.63 -6.95
CA ASP A 240 11.02 3.62 -6.36
C ASP A 240 11.90 3.03 -5.24
N ARG A 241 11.57 1.84 -4.72
CA ARG A 241 12.25 1.21 -3.58
C ARG A 241 13.50 0.41 -4.00
N SER A 242 13.44 -0.30 -5.13
CA SER A 242 14.56 -1.12 -5.59
C SER A 242 14.56 -1.31 -7.11
N GLU A 243 15.75 -1.29 -7.72
CA GLU A 243 15.96 -1.51 -9.16
C GLU A 243 15.49 -2.90 -9.60
N SER A 244 15.53 -3.90 -8.71
CA SER A 244 15.08 -5.28 -8.96
C SER A 244 13.61 -5.35 -9.40
N TYR A 245 12.75 -4.43 -8.93
CA TYR A 245 11.36 -4.33 -9.38
C TYR A 245 11.25 -3.91 -10.86
N GLY A 246 12.12 -3.00 -11.29
CA GLY A 246 12.21 -2.55 -12.68
C GLY A 246 12.70 -3.65 -13.62
N GLU A 247 13.72 -4.42 -13.20
CA GLU A 247 14.21 -5.59 -13.95
C GLU A 247 13.13 -6.67 -14.10
N LEU A 248 12.42 -6.99 -13.01
CA LEU A 248 11.30 -7.94 -13.01
C LEU A 248 10.21 -7.52 -14.00
N LEU A 249 9.81 -6.26 -13.97
CA LEU A 249 8.79 -5.73 -14.86
C LEU A 249 9.22 -5.83 -16.33
N THR A 250 10.48 -5.49 -16.62
CA THR A 250 11.09 -5.59 -17.96
C THR A 250 11.13 -7.04 -18.45
N LEU A 251 11.50 -7.99 -17.58
CA LEU A 251 11.50 -9.41 -17.93
C LEU A 251 10.09 -9.93 -18.25
N CYS A 252 9.08 -9.52 -17.47
CA CYS A 252 7.68 -9.88 -17.71
C CYS A 252 7.19 -9.32 -19.06
N ARG A 253 7.54 -8.07 -19.38
CA ARG A 253 7.22 -7.41 -20.67
C ARG A 253 7.85 -8.14 -21.85
N ASN A 254 9.15 -8.41 -21.78
CA ASN A 254 9.85 -9.21 -22.79
C ASN A 254 9.22 -10.58 -23.01
N THR A 255 8.88 -11.27 -21.92
CA THR A 255 8.24 -12.60 -21.99
C THR A 255 6.88 -12.51 -22.67
N TYR A 256 6.07 -11.52 -22.30
CA TYR A 256 4.78 -11.25 -22.95
C TYR A 256 4.98 -10.99 -24.44
N CYS A 257 5.85 -10.05 -24.80
CA CYS A 257 6.12 -9.69 -26.18
C CYS A 257 6.59 -10.90 -27.01
N GLY A 258 7.58 -11.65 -26.51
CA GLY A 258 8.08 -12.84 -27.20
C GLY A 258 6.99 -13.90 -27.42
N ALA A 259 6.12 -14.12 -26.43
CA ALA A 259 4.99 -15.04 -26.56
C ALA A 259 3.99 -14.57 -27.61
N ARG A 260 3.59 -13.29 -27.58
CA ARG A 260 2.65 -12.70 -28.55
C ARG A 260 3.20 -12.72 -29.96
N GLU A 261 4.47 -12.37 -30.14
CA GLU A 261 5.10 -12.39 -31.44
C GLU A 261 5.09 -13.80 -32.04
N THR A 262 5.44 -14.81 -31.25
CA THR A 262 5.45 -16.21 -31.69
C THR A 262 4.08 -16.68 -32.18
N LEU A 263 3.00 -16.26 -31.51
CA LEU A 263 1.63 -16.61 -31.86
C LEU A 263 1.14 -15.89 -33.14
N LEU A 264 1.54 -14.63 -33.35
CA LEU A 264 0.97 -13.78 -34.39
C LEU A 264 1.78 -13.75 -35.67
N ARG A 265 3.11 -13.89 -35.60
CA ARG A 265 4.03 -13.68 -36.73
C ARG A 265 3.64 -14.46 -37.99
N ASN A 266 3.27 -15.74 -37.83
CA ASN A 266 2.89 -16.59 -38.97
C ASN A 266 1.51 -16.26 -39.52
N THR A 267 0.55 -15.92 -38.65
CA THR A 267 -0.79 -15.49 -39.05
C THR A 267 -0.73 -14.19 -39.84
N VAL A 268 0.03 -13.19 -39.37
CA VAL A 268 0.23 -11.94 -40.09
C VAL A 268 0.86 -12.18 -41.44
N ARG A 269 1.95 -12.96 -41.51
CA ARG A 269 2.61 -13.28 -42.78
C ARG A 269 1.68 -13.97 -43.78
N ALA A 270 0.98 -15.03 -43.37
CA ALA A 270 0.05 -15.74 -44.23
C ALA A 270 -1.10 -14.85 -44.73
N HIS A 271 -1.59 -13.93 -43.89
CA HIS A 271 -2.60 -12.97 -44.30
C HIS A 271 -2.06 -11.97 -45.34
N MET A 272 -0.84 -11.47 -45.16
CA MET A 272 -0.19 -10.58 -46.14
C MET A 272 0.00 -11.28 -47.49
N ASP A 273 0.47 -12.53 -47.49
CA ASP A 273 0.67 -13.32 -48.70
C ASP A 273 -0.67 -13.55 -49.43
N LYS A 274 -1.73 -13.91 -48.69
CA LYS A 274 -3.08 -14.05 -49.26
C LYS A 274 -3.59 -12.75 -49.89
N LEU A 275 -3.40 -11.62 -49.22
CA LEU A 275 -3.82 -10.31 -49.75
C LEU A 275 -3.04 -9.95 -51.02
N LYS A 276 -1.74 -10.26 -51.06
CA LYS A 276 -0.88 -10.03 -52.24
C LYS A 276 -1.37 -10.85 -53.43
N ASP A 277 -1.69 -12.12 -53.21
CA ASP A 277 -2.16 -13.03 -54.27
C ASP A 277 -3.53 -12.62 -54.82
N GLN A 278 -4.41 -12.07 -53.98
CA GLN A 278 -5.79 -11.72 -54.35
C GLN A 278 -5.97 -10.32 -54.95
N HIS A 279 -5.18 -9.34 -54.49
CA HIS A 279 -5.41 -7.92 -54.80
C HIS A 279 -4.20 -7.22 -55.41
N GLY A 280 -3.12 -7.96 -55.67
CA GLY A 280 -1.84 -7.38 -56.11
C GLY A 280 -1.20 -6.51 -55.01
N LEU A 281 -0.08 -5.87 -55.34
CA LEU A 281 0.74 -5.18 -54.35
C LEU A 281 0.07 -3.93 -53.75
N VAL A 282 -0.57 -3.12 -54.60
CA VAL A 282 -1.23 -1.87 -54.19
C VAL A 282 -2.46 -2.15 -53.33
N GLY A 283 -3.32 -3.08 -53.77
CA GLY A 283 -4.50 -3.51 -53.01
C GLY A 283 -4.12 -4.16 -51.68
N MET A 284 -3.08 -5.00 -51.68
CA MET A 284 -2.53 -5.59 -50.46
C MET A 284 -2.08 -4.52 -49.48
N THR A 285 -1.32 -3.51 -49.91
CA THR A 285 -0.79 -2.46 -49.03
C THR A 285 -1.91 -1.73 -48.29
N ARG A 286 -2.98 -1.35 -49.00
CA ARG A 286 -4.14 -0.66 -48.40
C ARG A 286 -4.88 -1.54 -47.40
N LEU A 287 -5.21 -2.78 -47.77
CA LEU A 287 -5.95 -3.70 -46.90
C LEU A 287 -5.13 -4.18 -45.70
N ALA A 288 -3.84 -4.44 -45.92
CA ALA A 288 -2.90 -4.80 -44.89
C ALA A 288 -2.70 -3.70 -43.85
N SER A 289 -2.66 -2.43 -44.29
CA SER A 289 -2.56 -1.30 -43.37
C SER A 289 -3.77 -1.22 -42.43
N VAL A 290 -4.98 -1.40 -42.96
CA VAL A 290 -6.21 -1.45 -42.15
C VAL A 290 -6.19 -2.64 -41.18
N PHE A 291 -5.77 -3.81 -41.65
CA PHE A 291 -5.63 -5.00 -40.80
C PHE A 291 -4.61 -4.79 -39.68
N LEU A 292 -3.44 -4.24 -39.98
CA LEU A 292 -2.39 -3.99 -38.98
C LEU A 292 -2.82 -2.93 -37.96
N ILE A 293 -3.49 -1.86 -38.39
CA ILE A 293 -4.03 -0.86 -37.45
C ILE A 293 -4.97 -1.53 -36.46
N ARG A 294 -5.89 -2.37 -36.96
CA ARG A 294 -6.84 -3.12 -36.12
C ARG A 294 -6.11 -4.09 -35.19
N LEU A 295 -5.15 -4.86 -35.70
CA LEU A 295 -4.35 -5.80 -34.92
C LEU A 295 -3.57 -5.09 -33.80
N CYS A 296 -2.88 -4.00 -34.13
CA CYS A 296 -2.14 -3.20 -33.15
C CYS A 296 -3.08 -2.61 -32.08
N THR A 297 -4.29 -2.20 -32.47
CA THR A 297 -5.29 -1.69 -31.51
C THR A 297 -5.67 -2.77 -30.50
N VAL A 298 -5.94 -4.01 -30.97
CA VAL A 298 -6.32 -5.12 -30.09
C VAL A 298 -5.14 -5.58 -29.22
N GLU A 299 -3.92 -5.68 -29.78
CA GLU A 299 -2.72 -5.98 -29.00
C GLU A 299 -2.46 -4.93 -27.92
N THR A 300 -2.68 -3.65 -28.23
CA THR A 300 -2.51 -2.55 -27.28
C THR A 300 -3.51 -2.66 -26.14
N ALA A 301 -4.78 -2.91 -26.44
CA ALA A 301 -5.80 -3.12 -25.41
C ALA A 301 -5.45 -4.30 -24.48
N LEU A 302 -5.03 -5.43 -25.06
CA LEU A 302 -4.61 -6.59 -24.28
C LEU A 302 -3.36 -6.30 -23.43
N TYR A 303 -2.37 -5.61 -23.99
CA TYR A 303 -1.16 -5.24 -23.24
C TYR A 303 -1.52 -4.37 -22.03
N LEU A 304 -2.41 -3.38 -22.20
CA LEU A 304 -2.90 -2.56 -21.10
C LEU A 304 -3.68 -3.36 -20.04
N ASP A 305 -4.33 -4.46 -20.41
CA ASP A 305 -4.98 -5.32 -19.42
C ASP A 305 -3.98 -6.05 -18.51
N PHE A 306 -2.75 -6.29 -18.97
CA PHE A 306 -1.66 -6.83 -18.16
C PHE A 306 -0.86 -5.75 -17.42
N PHE A 307 -0.44 -4.70 -18.12
CA PHE A 307 0.56 -3.75 -17.61
C PHE A 307 -0.01 -2.35 -17.35
N GLY A 308 -1.23 -2.08 -17.80
CA GLY A 308 -1.89 -0.79 -17.60
C GLY A 308 -2.46 -0.64 -16.19
N ASP A 309 -2.41 0.59 -15.69
CA ASP A 309 -2.97 0.96 -14.40
C ASP A 309 -4.50 1.02 -14.47
N LYS A 310 -5.17 0.22 -13.64
CA LYS A 310 -6.65 0.17 -13.62
C LYS A 310 -7.23 1.36 -12.86
N GLU A 311 -6.51 1.91 -11.89
CA GLU A 311 -6.99 3.02 -11.07
C GLU A 311 -7.00 4.32 -11.86
N LYS A 312 -5.92 4.60 -12.60
CA LYS A 312 -5.88 5.72 -13.56
C LYS A 312 -6.96 5.60 -14.64
N ARG A 313 -7.23 4.37 -15.13
CA ARG A 313 -8.32 4.12 -16.09
C ARG A 313 -9.71 4.47 -15.54
N GLN A 314 -9.99 4.13 -14.28
CA GLN A 314 -11.28 4.44 -13.65
C GLN A 314 -11.42 5.93 -13.32
N GLN A 315 -10.35 6.58 -12.87
CA GLN A 315 -10.35 8.02 -12.58
C GLN A 315 -10.55 8.86 -13.85
N SER A 316 -9.88 8.53 -14.96
CA SER A 316 -10.09 9.23 -16.25
C SER A 316 -11.50 9.00 -16.81
N GLN A 317 -12.09 7.81 -16.62
CA GLN A 317 -13.47 7.55 -17.03
C GLN A 317 -14.50 8.31 -16.18
N LYS A 318 -14.24 8.47 -14.88
CA LYS A 318 -15.11 9.21 -13.94
C LYS A 318 -15.06 10.72 -14.15
N GLN A 319 -13.89 11.27 -14.46
CA GLN A 319 -13.74 12.69 -14.81
C GLN A 319 -14.43 13.05 -16.13
N LEU A 320 -14.49 12.14 -17.11
CA LEU A 320 -15.25 12.39 -18.35
C LEU A 320 -16.77 12.30 -18.17
N SER A 321 -17.27 11.54 -17.19
CA SER A 321 -18.71 11.51 -16.87
C SER A 321 -19.20 12.75 -16.11
N ASP A 322 -18.34 13.37 -15.29
CA ASP A 322 -18.72 14.56 -14.52
C ASP A 322 -18.71 15.86 -15.36
N VAL A 323 -17.98 15.89 -16.49
CA VAL A 323 -17.99 17.05 -17.42
C VAL A 323 -19.25 17.07 -18.30
N SER A 324 -19.95 15.93 -18.46
CA SER A 324 -21.19 15.86 -19.25
C SER A 324 -22.46 16.29 -18.51
N ASP A 325 -22.43 16.54 -17.20
CA ASP A 325 -23.61 16.86 -16.38
C ASP A 325 -23.63 18.29 -15.79
N SER A 326 -22.69 19.17 -16.19
CA SER A 326 -22.74 20.60 -15.84
C SER A 326 -23.11 21.48 -17.03
N SER A 327 -24.36 21.36 -17.48
CA SER A 327 -25.07 22.45 -18.15
C SER A 327 -26.57 22.30 -17.93
N ASN A 328 -27.06 22.89 -16.83
CA ASN A 328 -28.49 22.97 -16.52
C ASN A 328 -29.05 24.28 -17.08
N GLY A 329 -30.09 24.19 -17.93
CA GLY A 329 -30.72 25.35 -18.56
C GLY A 329 -31.79 25.03 -19.63
N THR A 330 -32.90 24.45 -19.18
CA THR A 330 -34.29 24.71 -19.65
C THR A 330 -34.83 24.05 -20.94
N GLU A 331 -35.89 23.24 -20.72
CA GLU A 331 -37.07 22.93 -21.55
C GLU A 331 -37.01 22.04 -22.82
N THR A 332 -37.61 20.85 -22.66
CA THR A 332 -38.57 20.15 -23.54
C THR A 332 -38.41 20.26 -25.07
N THR A 333 -38.01 19.16 -25.71
CA THR A 333 -38.76 18.50 -26.80
C THR A 333 -38.07 17.17 -27.20
N LYS A 334 -38.89 16.17 -27.55
CA LYS A 334 -38.47 14.89 -28.12
C LYS A 334 -37.61 15.10 -29.37
N ASN A 335 -36.46 14.42 -29.47
CA ASN A 335 -35.98 13.86 -30.73
C ASN A 335 -34.84 12.84 -30.52
N GLU A 336 -34.93 11.75 -31.26
CA GLU A 336 -33.90 10.72 -31.43
C GLU A 336 -32.59 11.35 -31.92
N SER A 337 -31.45 11.08 -31.26
CA SER A 337 -30.16 11.02 -31.97
C SER A 337 -29.07 10.30 -31.18
N LYS A 338 -28.49 9.28 -31.83
CA LYS A 338 -27.04 9.05 -31.97
C LYS A 338 -26.16 9.37 -30.76
N LYS A 339 -25.92 8.33 -29.95
CA LYS A 339 -24.72 8.16 -29.13
C LYS A 339 -23.49 8.20 -30.04
N LYS A 340 -22.88 9.38 -30.23
CA LYS A 340 -21.56 9.52 -30.86
C LYS A 340 -20.52 8.95 -29.90
N THR A 341 -20.21 7.68 -30.07
CA THR A 341 -18.98 7.07 -29.57
C THR A 341 -17.81 7.86 -30.14
N ALA A 342 -17.12 8.64 -29.31
CA ALA A 342 -15.72 8.98 -29.58
C ALA A 342 -14.98 7.68 -29.90
N PRO A 343 -14.06 7.66 -30.87
CA PRO A 343 -13.45 6.41 -31.30
C PRO A 343 -12.66 5.85 -30.12
N ALA A 344 -13.00 4.65 -29.65
CA ALA A 344 -12.29 3.94 -28.58
C ALA A 344 -10.77 3.92 -28.79
N ALA A 345 -10.31 4.06 -30.04
CA ALA A 345 -8.92 4.22 -30.43
C ALA A 345 -8.23 5.48 -29.86
N ALA A 346 -8.93 6.63 -29.76
CA ALA A 346 -8.35 7.85 -29.21
C ALA A 346 -8.19 7.78 -27.68
N THR A 347 -9.15 7.14 -27.00
CA THR A 347 -9.10 6.88 -25.55
C THR A 347 -8.04 5.82 -25.20
N LEU A 348 -7.81 4.84 -26.08
CA LEU A 348 -6.72 3.88 -25.94
C LEU A 348 -5.36 4.54 -26.21
N ALA A 349 -5.26 5.41 -27.22
CA ALA A 349 -4.01 6.11 -27.56
C ALA A 349 -3.52 7.01 -26.43
N SER A 350 -4.40 7.78 -25.77
CA SER A 350 -4.00 8.63 -24.64
C SER A 350 -3.56 7.87 -23.39
N GLN A 351 -3.86 6.57 -23.29
CA GLN A 351 -3.45 5.72 -22.17
C GLN A 351 -2.07 5.08 -22.38
N VAL A 352 -1.56 5.06 -23.61
CA VAL A 352 -0.31 4.35 -23.94
C VAL A 352 0.77 5.28 -24.47
N LEU A 353 0.37 6.44 -25.00
CA LEU A 353 1.28 7.45 -25.53
C LEU A 353 1.69 8.43 -24.42
N SER A 354 2.99 8.74 -24.37
CA SER A 354 3.50 9.97 -23.77
C SER A 354 2.93 11.18 -24.51
N GLU A 355 3.03 12.37 -23.92
CA GLU A 355 2.58 13.62 -24.55
C GLU A 355 3.23 13.85 -25.95
N ASP A 356 4.38 13.22 -26.20
CA ASP A 356 5.11 13.28 -27.47
C ASP A 356 4.66 12.21 -28.51
N GLY A 357 3.62 11.42 -28.21
CA GLY A 357 3.11 10.40 -29.14
C GLY A 357 3.97 9.13 -29.25
N THR A 358 4.87 8.89 -28.29
CA THR A 358 5.65 7.65 -28.17
C THR A 358 5.06 6.75 -27.08
N TYR A 359 5.09 5.42 -27.25
CA TYR A 359 4.55 4.56 -26.18
C TYR A 359 5.50 4.54 -24.97
N TYR A 360 4.96 4.44 -23.76
CA TYR A 360 5.77 4.34 -22.53
C TYR A 360 6.69 3.11 -22.47
N ASP A 361 6.49 2.09 -23.33
CA ASP A 361 7.28 0.85 -23.35
C ASP A 361 7.93 0.64 -24.74
N ALA A 362 9.27 0.75 -24.77
CA ALA A 362 10.09 0.55 -25.96
C ALA A 362 10.07 -0.90 -26.48
N GLU A 363 9.86 -1.89 -25.63
CA GLU A 363 9.82 -3.30 -26.02
C GLU A 363 8.50 -3.64 -26.72
N PHE A 364 7.40 -3.11 -26.20
CA PHE A 364 6.10 -3.24 -26.84
C PHE A 364 6.07 -2.52 -28.20
N GLN A 365 6.68 -1.34 -28.28
CA GLN A 365 6.93 -0.64 -29.56
C GLN A 365 7.73 -1.49 -30.54
N SER A 366 8.81 -2.12 -30.09
CA SER A 366 9.62 -3.01 -30.91
C SER A 366 8.82 -4.20 -31.43
N LEU A 367 7.92 -4.78 -30.62
CA LEU A 367 7.02 -5.84 -31.06
C LEU A 367 6.06 -5.36 -32.16
N LEU A 368 5.36 -4.25 -31.94
CA LEU A 368 4.45 -3.68 -32.93
C LEU A 368 5.21 -3.27 -34.21
N GLY A 369 6.41 -2.74 -34.05
CA GLY A 369 7.37 -2.45 -35.12
C GLY A 369 7.77 -3.70 -35.89
N THR A 370 7.99 -4.82 -35.20
CA THR A 370 8.35 -6.08 -35.85
C THR A 370 7.17 -6.66 -36.65
N LEU A 371 5.95 -6.59 -36.10
CA LEU A 371 4.72 -6.97 -36.82
C LEU A 371 4.48 -6.11 -38.06
N SER A 372 4.68 -4.79 -37.96
CA SER A 372 4.53 -3.86 -39.09
C SER A 372 5.68 -3.96 -40.11
N SER A 373 6.90 -4.30 -39.67
CA SER A 373 8.04 -4.56 -40.55
C SER A 373 7.79 -5.72 -41.52
N ALA A 374 6.91 -6.67 -41.15
CA ALA A 374 6.50 -7.74 -42.04
C ALA A 374 5.78 -7.20 -43.29
N LEU A 375 4.86 -6.25 -43.12
CA LEU A 375 4.24 -5.55 -44.25
C LEU A 375 5.28 -4.80 -45.09
N HIS A 376 6.16 -4.03 -44.44
CA HIS A 376 7.19 -3.27 -45.14
C HIS A 376 8.12 -4.16 -45.98
N ARG A 377 8.55 -5.31 -45.45
CA ARG A 377 9.37 -6.29 -46.19
C ARG A 377 8.62 -6.89 -47.38
N THR A 378 7.32 -7.21 -47.23
CA THR A 378 6.50 -7.77 -48.31
C THR A 378 6.27 -6.76 -49.42
N VAL A 379 5.98 -5.50 -49.07
CA VAL A 379 5.87 -4.39 -50.02
C VAL A 379 7.20 -4.19 -50.74
N ARG A 380 8.31 -4.02 -50.00
CA ARG A 380 9.63 -3.82 -50.60
C ARG A 380 10.05 -4.94 -51.55
N ARG A 381 9.82 -6.22 -51.20
CA ARG A 381 10.11 -7.35 -52.10
C ARG A 381 9.26 -7.32 -53.36
N GLY A 382 7.99 -6.94 -53.24
CA GLY A 382 7.10 -6.80 -54.39
C GLY A 382 7.48 -5.63 -55.30
N LEU A 383 7.89 -4.49 -54.72
CA LEU A 383 8.40 -3.35 -55.47
C LEU A 383 9.70 -3.66 -56.20
N VAL A 384 10.61 -4.41 -55.58
CA VAL A 384 11.84 -4.84 -56.27
C VAL A 384 11.54 -5.81 -57.42
N SER A 385 10.43 -6.57 -57.36
CA SER A 385 10.02 -7.44 -58.48
C SER A 385 9.26 -6.73 -59.59
N VAL A 386 8.66 -5.57 -59.29
CA VAL A 386 7.92 -4.74 -60.25
C VAL A 386 8.85 -3.60 -60.62
N ALA A 387 9.60 -3.74 -61.70
CA ALA A 387 10.52 -2.72 -62.22
C ALA A 387 9.83 -1.40 -62.67
N ASP A 388 8.56 -1.20 -62.36
CA ASP A 388 7.77 -0.02 -62.71
C ASP A 388 7.37 0.73 -61.43
N LEU A 389 8.29 1.58 -60.97
CA LEU A 389 8.04 2.58 -59.92
C LEU A 389 7.11 3.72 -60.39
N ASP A 390 6.77 3.77 -61.68
CA ASP A 390 5.99 4.88 -62.29
C ASP A 390 4.46 4.81 -62.04
N THR A 391 3.97 3.83 -61.27
CA THR A 391 2.53 3.70 -60.94
C THR A 391 2.19 3.68 -59.45
N LEU A 392 3.15 4.03 -58.59
CA LEU A 392 2.92 4.33 -57.16
C LEU A 392 3.01 5.83 -56.91
#